data_AF-A0A534BFL0-F1
#
_entry.id   AF-A0A534BFL0-F1
#
_cell.length_a   1.000
_cell.length_b   1.000
_cell.length_c   1.000
_cell.angle_alpha   90.00
_cell.angle_beta   90.00
_cell.angle_gamma   90.00
#
_symmetry.space_group_name_H-M   'P 1'
#
loop_
_entity.id
_entity.type
_entity.pdbx_description
1 polymer ?
#
loop_
_entity_poly.entity_id
_entity_poly.type
_entity_poly.pdbx_seq_one_letter_code
_entity_poly.pdbx_strand_id
1 'polypeptide(L)'
;AGLSMGGMQTLFVTLHHLDRFSYIGSFSGPVIPGINTGKEPQGNTPEEFDSKTAYEGAFADPRAFNKRVKLLWLGVGTAESPMFRSSISGAATALQRAGVDVVYFESPGTAHEWQSWRRDLNEFAARLFH
;
A
#
# COMPACT_ATOMS: atom_id res chain seq x y z
N ALA A 1 -6.00 -8.87 -0.74
CA ALA A 1 -5.23 -8.13 -1.75
C ALA A 1 -6.17 -7.67 -2.87
N GLY A 2 -5.80 -6.63 -3.60
CA GLY A 2 -6.60 -6.12 -4.73
C GLY A 2 -5.76 -5.23 -5.65
N LEU A 3 -6.26 -5.00 -6.86
CA LEU A 3 -5.59 -4.21 -7.89
C LEU A 3 -6.29 -2.88 -8.15
N SER A 4 -5.53 -1.83 -8.49
CA SER A 4 -6.05 -0.48 -8.80
C SER A 4 -7.04 0.01 -7.72
N MET A 5 -8.28 0.36 -8.08
CA MET A 5 -9.32 0.71 -7.11
C MET A 5 -9.53 -0.38 -6.03
N GLY A 6 -9.43 -1.66 -6.40
CA GLY A 6 -9.48 -2.77 -5.44
C GLY A 6 -8.28 -2.82 -4.50
N GLY A 7 -7.12 -2.30 -4.91
CA GLY A 7 -5.94 -2.14 -4.05
C GLY A 7 -6.15 -1.05 -3.01
N MET A 8 -6.69 0.10 -3.43
CA MET A 8 -7.12 1.18 -2.52
C MET A 8 -8.18 0.70 -1.52
N GLN A 9 -9.21 0.00 -1.99
CA GLN A 9 -10.24 -0.61 -1.13
C GLN A 9 -9.64 -1.64 -0.17
N THR A 10 -8.68 -2.47 -0.62
CA THR A 10 -7.99 -3.43 0.24
C THR A 10 -7.26 -2.71 1.36
N LEU A 11 -6.47 -1.67 1.06
CA LEU A 11 -5.77 -0.88 2.08
C LEU A 11 -6.77 -0.27 3.05
N PHE A 12 -7.83 0.37 2.55
CA PHE A 12 -8.88 0.93 3.39
C PHE A 12 -9.49 -0.11 4.33
N VAL A 13 -10.05 -1.20 3.80
CA VAL A 13 -10.75 -2.21 4.60
C VAL A 13 -9.80 -2.88 5.59
N THR A 14 -8.62 -3.31 5.14
CA THR A 14 -7.74 -4.11 6.00
C THR A 14 -7.08 -3.28 7.10
N LEU A 15 -6.67 -2.03 6.82
CA LEU A 15 -6.01 -1.18 7.81
C LEU A 15 -6.97 -0.69 8.91
N HIS A 16 -8.28 -0.67 8.66
CA HIS A 16 -9.30 -0.41 9.68
C HIS A 16 -9.79 -1.68 10.40
N HIS A 17 -9.33 -2.87 9.96
CA HIS A 17 -9.76 -4.17 10.48
C HIS A 17 -8.57 -5.12 10.69
N LEU A 18 -7.50 -4.63 11.33
CA LEU A 18 -6.29 -5.40 11.62
C LEU A 18 -6.51 -6.59 12.58
N ASP A 19 -7.68 -6.69 13.21
CA ASP A 19 -8.13 -7.86 13.97
C ASP A 19 -8.53 -9.05 13.07
N ARG A 20 -8.79 -8.80 11.78
CA ARG A 20 -9.28 -9.81 10.83
C ARG A 20 -8.27 -10.17 9.75
N PHE A 21 -7.34 -9.29 9.45
CA PHE A 21 -6.42 -9.43 8.32
C PHE A 21 -4.96 -9.28 8.77
N SER A 22 -4.15 -10.29 8.47
CA SER A 22 -2.71 -10.28 8.74
C SER A 22 -1.85 -10.26 7.47
N TYR A 23 -2.46 -10.34 6.28
CA TYR A 23 -1.77 -10.29 4.98
C TYR A 23 -2.49 -9.31 4.06
N ILE A 24 -1.79 -8.25 3.67
CA ILE A 24 -2.34 -7.09 2.96
C ILE A 24 -1.49 -6.88 1.70
N GLY A 25 -2.14 -6.82 0.54
CA GLY A 25 -1.48 -6.63 -0.76
C GLY A 25 -2.22 -5.60 -1.61
N SER A 26 -1.51 -4.59 -2.11
CA SER A 26 -2.05 -3.56 -3.02
C SER A 26 -1.26 -3.57 -4.32
N PHE A 27 -1.94 -3.90 -5.42
CA PHE A 27 -1.33 -4.05 -6.76
C PHE A 27 -1.69 -2.82 -7.61
N SER A 28 -0.74 -1.90 -7.81
CA SER A 28 -0.99 -0.59 -8.45
C SER A 28 -2.14 0.19 -7.81
N GLY A 29 -2.39 0.00 -6.52
CA GLY A 29 -3.53 0.62 -5.84
C GLY A 29 -3.19 2.05 -5.38
N PRO A 30 -4.06 3.04 -5.63
CA PRO A 30 -3.88 4.38 -5.06
C PRO A 30 -3.75 4.32 -3.54
N VAL A 31 -2.74 5.00 -3.00
CA VAL A 31 -2.55 5.17 -1.55
C VAL A 31 -3.20 6.49 -1.14
N ILE A 32 -4.33 6.40 -0.43
CA ILE A 32 -5.12 7.55 0.02
C ILE A 32 -5.21 7.48 1.55
N PRO A 33 -4.26 8.09 2.29
CA PRO A 33 -4.16 7.95 3.75
C PRO A 33 -5.38 8.45 4.52
N GLY A 34 -6.04 9.48 4.00
CA GLY A 34 -7.16 10.17 4.65
C GLY A 34 -8.52 9.93 4.01
N ILE A 35 -8.74 8.82 3.30
CA ILE A 35 -9.95 8.59 2.49
C ILE A 35 -11.28 8.68 3.28
N ASN A 36 -11.25 8.46 4.59
CA ASN A 36 -12.36 8.59 5.53
C ASN A 36 -12.46 9.95 6.23
N THR A 37 -11.48 10.83 6.07
CA THR A 37 -11.44 12.11 6.78
C THR A 37 -12.36 13.17 6.17
N GLY A 38 -12.98 12.87 5.02
CA GLY A 38 -13.79 13.81 4.25
C GLY A 38 -12.98 14.98 3.67
N LYS A 39 -11.66 14.97 3.86
CA LYS A 39 -10.73 15.92 3.24
C LYS A 39 -10.38 15.38 1.85
N GLU A 40 -10.97 15.97 0.83
CA GLU A 40 -10.47 15.88 -0.55
C GLU A 40 -8.98 16.24 -0.55
N PRO A 41 -8.11 15.53 -1.31
CA PRO A 41 -6.74 15.94 -1.49
C PRO A 41 -6.69 17.41 -1.93
N GLN A 42 -6.10 18.28 -1.13
CA GLN A 42 -6.03 19.71 -1.46
C GLN A 42 -4.96 19.95 -2.52
N GLY A 43 -5.38 19.89 -3.79
CA GLY A 43 -4.57 20.27 -4.95
C GLY A 43 -3.71 19.14 -5.53
N ASN A 44 -2.79 19.52 -6.43
CA ASN A 44 -1.94 18.60 -7.19
C ASN A 44 -0.59 18.28 -6.51
N THR A 45 -0.37 18.74 -5.27
CA THR A 45 0.84 18.42 -4.51
C THR A 45 0.66 17.07 -3.82
N PRO A 46 1.55 16.09 -4.04
CA PRO A 46 1.56 14.88 -3.24
C PRO A 46 1.78 15.28 -1.78
N GLU A 47 0.75 15.16 -0.94
CA GLU A 47 0.95 15.23 0.50
C GLU A 47 1.92 14.11 0.89
N GLU A 48 2.96 14.45 1.67
CA GLU A 48 3.89 13.45 2.17
C GLU A 48 3.12 12.45 3.04
N PHE A 49 3.39 11.15 2.85
CA PHE A 49 2.70 10.10 3.59
C PHE A 49 3.10 10.17 5.09
N ASP A 50 2.20 10.65 5.94
CA ASP A 50 2.38 10.63 7.39
C ASP A 50 1.92 9.29 7.98
N SER A 51 2.88 8.41 8.27
CA SER A 51 2.63 7.12 8.92
C SER A 51 1.89 7.21 10.27
N LYS A 52 1.96 8.33 10.99
CA LYS A 52 1.33 8.46 12.31
C LYS A 52 -0.18 8.68 12.21
N THR A 53 -0.65 9.28 11.13
CA THR A 53 -2.06 9.68 10.97
C THR A 53 -2.77 8.93 9.85
N ALA A 54 -2.02 8.36 8.89
CA ALA A 54 -2.56 7.55 7.80
C ALA A 54 -3.49 6.43 8.30
N TYR A 55 -4.66 6.30 7.67
CA TYR A 55 -5.67 5.28 7.95
C TYR A 55 -6.03 5.24 9.45
N GLU A 56 -6.40 6.40 10.01
CA GLU A 56 -6.71 6.58 11.45
C GLU A 56 -5.58 6.15 12.39
N GLY A 57 -4.33 6.30 11.93
CA GLY A 57 -3.16 5.93 12.71
C GLY A 57 -2.91 4.42 12.77
N ALA A 58 -3.33 3.66 11.74
CA ALA A 58 -3.05 2.22 11.64
C ALA A 58 -1.56 1.87 11.83
N PHE A 59 -0.66 2.79 11.46
CA PHE A 59 0.79 2.62 11.59
C PHE A 59 1.42 3.42 12.74
N ALA A 60 0.62 4.03 13.63
CA ALA A 60 1.12 4.91 14.70
C ALA A 60 2.08 4.18 15.66
N ASP A 61 1.84 2.89 15.94
CA ASP A 61 2.75 1.98 16.63
C ASP A 61 3.27 0.90 15.66
N PRO A 62 4.44 1.10 15.03
CA PRO A 62 4.99 0.18 14.04
C PRO A 62 5.31 -1.20 14.65
N ARG A 63 5.71 -1.24 15.94
CA ARG A 63 6.01 -2.51 16.62
C ARG A 63 4.75 -3.32 16.86
N ALA A 64 3.64 -2.67 17.24
CA ALA A 64 2.36 -3.34 17.36
C ALA A 64 1.82 -3.76 15.99
N PHE A 65 1.99 -2.93 14.96
CA PHE A 65 1.60 -3.23 13.59
C PHE A 65 2.30 -4.49 13.06
N ASN A 66 3.63 -4.56 13.11
CA ASN A 66 4.40 -5.70 12.59
C ASN A 66 4.11 -7.02 13.33
N LYS A 67 3.63 -6.95 14.59
CA LYS A 67 3.17 -8.14 15.33
C LYS A 67 1.83 -8.68 14.82
N ARG A 68 0.95 -7.81 14.29
CA ARG A 68 -0.40 -8.15 13.83
C ARG A 68 -0.43 -8.47 12.33
N VAL A 69 0.29 -7.67 11.55
CA VAL A 69 0.38 -7.79 10.10
C VAL A 69 1.68 -8.50 9.75
N LYS A 70 1.55 -9.73 9.29
CA LYS A 70 2.67 -10.59 8.87
C LYS A 70 3.22 -10.20 7.51
N LEU A 71 2.40 -9.56 6.67
CA LEU A 71 2.81 -9.06 5.37
C LEU A 71 1.99 -7.83 4.99
N LEU A 72 2.67 -6.69 4.83
CA LEU A 72 2.19 -5.57 4.04
C LEU A 72 2.99 -5.52 2.73
N TRP A 73 2.29 -5.51 1.61
CA TRP A 73 2.90 -5.61 0.29
C TRP A 73 2.32 -4.57 -0.67
N LEU A 74 3.19 -3.79 -1.31
CA LEU A 74 2.83 -2.72 -2.24
C LEU A 74 3.55 -2.93 -3.58
N GLY A 75 2.81 -2.96 -4.67
CA GLY A 75 3.34 -3.15 -6.02
C GLY A 75 2.94 -2.05 -6.99
N VAL A 76 3.78 -1.80 -7.99
CA VAL A 76 3.51 -0.89 -9.10
C VAL A 76 4.31 -1.28 -10.35
N GLY A 77 3.79 -1.02 -11.55
CA GLY A 77 4.57 -1.15 -12.78
C GLY A 77 5.57 -0.01 -12.99
N THR A 78 6.78 -0.29 -13.47
CA THR A 78 7.80 0.77 -13.68
C THR A 78 7.43 1.75 -14.79
N ALA A 79 6.52 1.38 -15.69
CA ALA A 79 6.00 2.23 -16.77
C ALA A 79 4.62 2.84 -16.44
N GLU A 80 4.14 2.72 -15.20
CA GLU A 80 2.97 3.46 -14.74
C GLU A 80 3.23 4.96 -14.66
N SER A 81 2.14 5.73 -14.57
CA SER A 81 2.24 7.19 -14.49
C SER A 81 3.10 7.60 -13.28
N PRO A 82 3.85 8.72 -13.38
CA PRO A 82 4.67 9.20 -12.27
C PRO A 82 3.87 9.41 -10.97
N MET A 83 2.58 9.73 -11.09
CA MET A 83 1.68 9.89 -9.95
C MET A 83 1.51 8.58 -9.17
N PHE A 84 1.20 7.47 -9.84
CA PHE A 84 1.07 6.16 -9.19
C PHE A 84 2.40 5.72 -8.57
N ARG A 85 3.49 5.83 -9.34
CA ARG A 85 4.81 5.42 -8.88
C ARG A 85 5.28 6.20 -7.65
N SER A 86 5.18 7.53 -7.67
CA SER A 86 5.63 8.37 -6.56
C SER A 86 4.75 8.22 -5.33
N SER A 87 3.43 8.07 -5.48
CA SER A 87 2.52 7.84 -4.36
C SER A 87 2.81 6.52 -3.64
N ILE A 88 2.91 5.42 -4.39
CA ILE A 88 3.13 4.08 -3.82
C ILE A 88 4.55 3.95 -3.22
N SER A 89 5.58 4.39 -3.96
CA SER A 89 6.97 4.33 -3.47
C SER A 89 7.23 5.29 -2.30
N GLY A 90 6.60 6.47 -2.30
CA GLY A 90 6.66 7.43 -1.20
C GLY A 90 6.05 6.86 0.08
N ALA A 91 4.88 6.23 -0.01
CA ALA A 91 4.25 5.54 1.12
C ALA A 91 5.11 4.39 1.65
N ALA A 92 5.64 3.52 0.77
CA ALA A 92 6.54 2.44 1.17
C ALA A 92 7.78 2.97 1.90
N THR A 93 8.40 4.02 1.37
CA THR A 93 9.58 4.66 1.98
C THR A 93 9.27 5.26 3.35
N ALA A 94 8.15 5.98 3.48
CA ALA A 94 7.74 6.58 4.75
C ALA A 94 7.45 5.50 5.81
N LEU A 95 6.78 4.41 5.44
CA LEU A 95 6.51 3.27 6.30
C LEU A 95 7.79 2.57 6.76
N GLN A 96 8.74 2.32 5.85
CA GLN A 96 10.05 1.74 6.20
C GLN A 96 10.82 2.64 7.17
N ARG A 97 10.85 3.95 6.93
CA ARG A 97 11.48 4.93 7.84
C ARG A 97 10.83 4.94 9.22
N ALA A 98 9.52 4.73 9.29
CA ALA A 98 8.78 4.62 10.54
C ALA A 98 8.99 3.28 11.27
N GLY A 99 9.65 2.29 10.64
CA GLY A 99 9.88 0.96 11.21
C GLY A 99 8.77 -0.06 10.93
N VAL A 100 7.88 0.21 9.99
CA VAL A 100 6.87 -0.75 9.53
C VAL A 100 7.50 -1.72 8.53
N ASP A 101 7.25 -3.02 8.71
CA ASP A 101 7.68 -4.06 7.79
C ASP A 101 6.79 -4.03 6.54
N VAL A 102 7.35 -3.54 5.43
CA VAL A 102 6.66 -3.46 4.13
C VAL A 102 7.55 -3.97 3.00
N VAL A 103 6.97 -4.84 2.17
CA VAL A 103 7.57 -5.27 0.90
C VAL A 103 7.09 -4.32 -0.19
N TYR A 104 8.03 -3.75 -0.93
CA TYR A 104 7.77 -2.94 -2.11
C TYR A 104 8.32 -3.65 -3.35
N PHE A 105 7.51 -3.75 -4.40
CA PHE A 105 7.86 -4.41 -5.64
C PHE A 105 7.55 -3.52 -6.84
N GLU A 106 8.45 -3.51 -7.83
CA GLU A 106 8.19 -2.88 -9.11
C GLU A 106 8.18 -3.93 -10.23
N SER A 107 7.08 -4.01 -11.00
CA SER A 107 7.01 -4.87 -12.18
C SER A 107 7.73 -4.20 -13.36
N PRO A 108 8.86 -4.74 -13.86
CA PRO A 108 9.66 -4.07 -14.87
C PRO A 108 8.98 -4.01 -16.24
N GLY A 109 8.96 -2.82 -16.84
CA GLY A 109 8.50 -2.57 -18.21
C GLY A 109 6.99 -2.65 -18.41
N THR A 110 6.19 -2.69 -17.33
CA THR A 110 4.73 -2.77 -17.43
C THR A 110 4.07 -1.53 -16.85
N ALA A 111 2.90 -1.18 -17.39
CA ALA A 111 2.10 -0.02 -16.96
C ALA A 111 0.91 -0.45 -16.09
N HIS A 112 -0.18 0.32 -16.11
CA HIS A 112 -1.38 0.06 -15.30
C HIS A 112 -2.26 -1.00 -15.97
N GLU A 113 -1.75 -2.22 -16.01
CA GLU A 113 -2.27 -3.29 -16.85
C GLU A 113 -2.14 -4.67 -16.18
N TRP A 114 -2.84 -5.65 -16.74
CA TRP A 114 -2.91 -7.01 -16.20
C TRP A 114 -1.57 -7.71 -16.02
N GLN A 115 -0.57 -7.41 -16.86
CA GLN A 115 0.73 -8.05 -16.72
C GLN A 115 1.47 -7.62 -15.45
N SER A 116 1.30 -6.37 -15.00
CA SER A 116 1.78 -5.93 -13.67
C SER A 116 1.12 -6.78 -12.58
N TRP A 117 -0.22 -6.85 -12.59
CA TRP A 117 -0.96 -7.53 -11.52
C TRP A 117 -0.75 -9.05 -11.50
N ARG A 118 -0.48 -9.68 -12.65
CA ARG A 118 -0.08 -11.11 -12.71
C ARG A 118 1.25 -11.34 -12.00
N ARG A 119 2.23 -10.46 -12.20
CA ARG A 119 3.54 -10.53 -11.54
C ARG A 119 3.42 -10.20 -10.07
N ASP A 120 2.63 -9.19 -9.71
CA ASP A 120 2.35 -8.82 -8.33
C ASP A 120 1.75 -9.99 -7.55
N LEU A 121 0.74 -10.65 -8.11
CA LEU A 121 0.13 -11.83 -7.49
C LEU A 121 1.13 -12.99 -7.37
N ASN A 122 1.97 -13.21 -8.39
CA ASN A 122 2.97 -14.28 -8.37
C ASN A 122 4.00 -14.06 -7.25
N GLU A 123 4.44 -12.82 -7.03
CA GLU A 123 5.37 -12.45 -5.97
C GLU A 123 4.69 -12.54 -4.60
N PHE A 124 3.52 -11.92 -4.45
CA PHE A 124 2.77 -11.82 -3.21
C PHE A 124 2.32 -13.19 -2.67
N ALA A 125 1.77 -14.05 -3.54
CA ALA A 125 1.17 -15.32 -3.11
C ALA A 125 2.18 -16.26 -2.45
N ALA A 126 3.44 -16.25 -2.88
CA ALA A 126 4.50 -17.09 -2.32
C ALA A 126 4.88 -16.71 -0.88
N ARG A 127 4.39 -15.57 -0.37
CA ARG A 127 4.69 -15.04 0.97
C ARG A 127 3.56 -15.25 1.97
N LEU A 128 2.43 -15.81 1.53
CA LEU A 128 1.24 -15.97 2.36
C LEU A 128 1.33 -17.21 3.24
N PHE A 129 0.80 -17.09 4.46
CA PHE A 129 0.57 -18.21 5.40
C PHE A 129 1.82 -18.95 5.89
N HIS A 130 2.94 -18.24 5.93
CA HIS A 130 4.14 -18.62 6.67
C HIS A 130 4.25 -17.87 8.00
#